data_AF-A0A8W8JEG8-F1
#
_entry.id   AF-A0A8W8JEG8-F1
#
_cell.length_a   1.000
_cell.length_b   1.000
_cell.length_c   1.000
_cell.angle_alpha   90.00
_cell.angle_beta   90.00
_cell.angle_gamma   90.00
#
_symmetry.space_group_name_H-M   'P 1'
#
loop_
_entity.id
_entity.type
_entity.pdbx_description
1 polymer ?
#
loop_
_entity_poly.entity_id
_entity_poly.type
_entity_poly.pdbx_seq_one_letter_code
_entity_poly.pdbx_strand_id
1 'polypeptide(L)'
;MMSVLCAIMFASGAFFSLASSMCPESIPTVSIVSRCPSNAMEWKSAAERKKCDFLGKIQNCTQAENFVYHCVLNKETTELLELCAPVWFMAGYCARFSEVNKRIINDPGLDCTKFDPPCPSRFPSNESYKYQTCYRSIIEKTFVFQQRMYMSADFNTSVPSAFAVSFGIILVLLILLFVVGFKLEWIKFTIPCLKKDDIEKQTGDQNEAVETPLLEANKEKNEGGEKTAKVENMCTQKVEDIRQFGIHSLSGDVEENCYLRDVKTIGDLRDLLSAKIKKPKGLLLLVDREKGIIFNDDTEIETLIAMPNEMMIGNQNRMTATGEDDKTPVDDVISNKLLTVGKCKMWCGHWTAPNSLFDWTKEKLPGALTEGLPCPKCSKMWNIDDLIEKCKMSPDERLFFKSVETIIKRNVELAK
;
A
#
# COMPACT_ATOMS: atom_id res chain seq x y z
N MET A 1 -4.38 31.72 66.26
CA MET A 1 -4.72 30.41 65.66
C MET A 1 -5.31 30.53 64.24
N MET A 2 -4.94 31.54 63.45
CA MET A 2 -5.47 31.77 62.08
C MET A 2 -4.38 31.82 61.00
N SER A 3 -3.17 31.37 61.31
CA SER A 3 -2.01 31.48 60.40
C SER A 3 -1.53 30.15 59.81
N VAL A 4 -2.08 29.01 60.25
CA VAL A 4 -1.63 27.67 59.80
C VAL A 4 -2.56 27.07 58.73
N LEU A 5 -3.85 27.42 58.74
CA LEU A 5 -4.82 26.93 57.75
C LEU A 5 -4.66 27.55 56.35
N CYS A 6 -4.15 28.78 56.23
CA CYS A 6 -3.85 29.37 54.91
C CYS A 6 -2.65 28.73 54.22
N ALA A 7 -1.67 28.20 54.96
CA ALA A 7 -0.49 27.57 54.36
C ALA A 7 -0.82 26.20 53.73
N ILE A 8 -1.83 25.49 54.22
CA ILE A 8 -2.24 24.18 53.69
C ILE A 8 -3.05 24.33 52.39
N MET A 9 -3.75 25.46 52.21
CA MET A 9 -4.56 25.70 50.99
C MET A 9 -3.72 26.14 49.77
N PHE A 10 -2.47 26.58 49.95
CA PHE A 10 -1.56 26.87 48.83
C PHE A 10 -0.69 25.68 48.40
N ALA A 11 -0.59 24.61 49.21
CA ALA A 11 0.15 23.41 48.84
C ALA A 11 -0.65 22.44 47.94
N SER A 12 -1.97 22.64 47.80
CA SER A 12 -2.87 21.83 46.98
C SER A 12 -3.13 22.38 45.57
N GLY A 13 -2.51 23.51 45.20
CA GLY A 13 -2.73 24.19 43.91
C GLY A 13 -1.69 23.92 42.82
N ALA A 14 -0.68 23.08 43.06
CA ALA A 14 0.41 22.81 42.10
C ALA A 14 0.63 21.31 41.82
N PHE A 15 -0.37 20.47 42.07
CA PHE A 15 -0.46 19.15 41.44
C PHE A 15 -1.43 19.23 40.25
N PHE A 16 -1.06 20.02 39.23
CA PHE A 16 -1.55 19.72 37.90
C PHE A 16 -0.92 18.41 37.49
N SER A 17 -1.74 17.37 37.57
CA SER A 17 -1.52 16.02 37.13
C SER A 17 -0.57 15.96 35.93
N LEU A 18 0.64 15.41 36.12
CA LEU A 18 1.36 14.71 35.07
C LEU A 18 0.59 13.41 34.72
N ALA A 19 -0.72 13.52 34.49
CA ALA A 19 -1.45 12.52 33.77
C ALA A 19 -0.93 12.64 32.34
N SER A 20 -0.13 11.66 31.93
CA SER A 20 0.10 11.41 30.51
C SER A 20 -1.26 11.32 29.83
N SER A 21 -1.69 12.42 29.24
CA SER A 21 -3.01 12.58 28.67
C SER A 21 -3.11 11.65 27.47
N MET A 22 -4.17 10.83 27.48
CA MET A 22 -4.63 10.17 26.27
C MET A 22 -4.85 11.27 25.21
N CYS A 23 -4.44 11.04 23.97
CA CYS A 23 -4.65 11.97 22.86
C CYS A 23 -5.52 11.32 21.78
N PRO A 24 -6.87 11.43 21.88
CA PRO A 24 -7.78 10.91 20.87
C PRO A 24 -7.50 11.41 19.45
N GLU A 25 -6.98 12.63 19.32
CA GLU A 25 -6.63 13.28 18.06
C GLU A 25 -5.49 12.58 17.32
N SER A 26 -4.72 11.72 17.98
CA SER A 26 -3.72 10.86 17.33
C SER A 26 -4.34 9.73 16.52
N ILE A 27 -5.49 9.19 16.94
CA ILE A 27 -6.14 8.03 16.28
C ILE A 27 -6.38 8.24 14.79
N PRO A 28 -7.03 9.34 14.33
CA PRO A 28 -7.32 9.53 12.91
C PRO A 28 -6.06 9.75 12.04
N THR A 29 -4.88 9.95 12.66
CA THR A 29 -3.62 10.15 11.93
C THR A 29 -2.86 8.86 11.66
N VAL A 30 -3.31 7.73 12.25
CA VAL A 30 -2.67 6.43 12.11
C VAL A 30 -2.81 5.93 10.68
N SER A 31 -1.70 5.50 10.08
CA SER A 31 -1.70 4.70 8.85
C SER A 31 -0.66 3.60 8.93
N ILE A 32 -0.98 2.46 8.30
CA ILE A 32 -0.08 1.33 8.19
C ILE A 32 0.99 1.65 7.13
N VAL A 33 2.24 1.30 7.40
CA VAL A 33 3.37 1.45 6.47
C VAL A 33 4.16 0.17 6.35
N SER A 34 4.77 -0.04 5.19
CA SER A 34 5.64 -1.19 4.94
C SER A 34 7.00 -1.08 5.65
N ARG A 35 7.49 0.15 5.89
CA ARG A 35 8.73 0.41 6.61
C ARG A 35 8.68 1.72 7.40
N CYS A 36 9.33 1.73 8.56
CA CYS A 36 9.62 2.96 9.28
C CYS A 36 10.87 3.65 8.73
N PRO A 37 10.99 4.98 8.86
CA PRO A 37 12.23 5.69 8.55
C PRO A 37 13.42 5.10 9.29
N SER A 38 14.53 4.93 8.58
CA SER A 38 15.76 4.31 9.07
C SER A 38 16.80 5.30 9.60
N ASN A 39 16.64 6.58 9.25
CA ASN A 39 17.60 7.63 9.57
C ASN A 39 16.90 9.00 9.69
N ALA A 40 17.64 10.00 10.18
CA ALA A 40 17.09 11.33 10.47
C ALA A 40 16.54 12.05 9.22
N MET A 41 17.11 11.80 8.04
CA MET A 41 16.68 12.43 6.79
C MET A 41 15.36 11.82 6.30
N GLU A 42 15.26 10.49 6.25
CA GLU A 42 14.01 9.80 5.91
C GLU A 42 12.90 10.17 6.90
N TRP A 43 13.25 10.28 8.17
CA TRP A 43 12.32 10.67 9.20
C TRP A 43 11.83 12.10 8.93
N LYS A 44 12.72 13.09 8.81
CA LYS A 44 12.31 14.46 8.46
C LYS A 44 11.38 14.50 7.23
N SER A 45 11.70 13.76 6.17
CA SER A 45 10.87 13.67 4.98
C SER A 45 9.48 13.05 5.25
N ALA A 46 9.41 11.98 6.06
CA ALA A 46 8.13 11.40 6.46
C ALA A 46 7.30 12.34 7.33
N ALA A 47 7.94 13.12 8.21
CA ALA A 47 7.31 14.17 9.02
C ALA A 47 6.60 15.20 8.15
N GLU A 48 7.34 15.71 7.16
CA GLU A 48 6.87 16.74 6.24
C GLU A 48 5.69 16.24 5.40
N ARG A 49 5.71 14.97 4.97
CA ARG A 49 4.58 14.34 4.26
C ARG A 49 3.34 14.18 5.15
N LYS A 50 3.52 13.78 6.41
CA LYS A 50 2.42 13.57 7.38
C LYS A 50 1.81 14.87 7.90
N LYS A 51 2.58 15.97 7.86
CA LYS A 51 2.17 17.33 8.28
C LYS A 51 1.76 17.42 9.76
N CYS A 52 2.47 16.73 10.65
CA CYS A 52 2.15 16.76 12.08
C CYS A 52 2.29 18.16 12.70
N ASP A 53 3.17 19.01 12.18
CA ASP A 53 3.30 20.40 12.65
C ASP A 53 2.03 21.23 12.43
N PHE A 54 1.26 20.92 11.37
CA PHE A 54 -0.01 21.56 11.10
C PHE A 54 -1.10 21.00 12.03
N LEU A 55 -1.18 19.68 12.15
CA LEU A 55 -2.14 19.00 13.02
C LEU A 55 -1.92 19.35 14.50
N GLY A 56 -0.66 19.54 14.90
CA GLY A 56 -0.24 19.96 16.23
C GLY A 56 -0.82 21.31 16.65
N LYS A 57 -1.09 22.21 15.69
CA LYS A 57 -1.72 23.52 15.94
C LYS A 57 -3.24 23.45 16.11
N ILE A 58 -3.86 22.34 15.72
CA ILE A 58 -5.33 22.16 15.70
C ILE A 58 -5.79 21.29 16.86
N GLN A 59 -4.99 20.30 17.26
CA GLN A 59 -5.28 19.45 18.41
C GLN A 59 -5.12 20.20 19.75
N ASN A 60 -5.82 19.72 20.79
CA ASN A 60 -5.82 20.33 22.13
C ASN A 60 -5.28 19.39 23.24
N CYS A 61 -4.71 18.23 22.88
CA CYS A 61 -4.23 17.23 23.82
C CYS A 61 -2.82 17.52 24.37
N THR A 62 -2.00 18.28 23.64
CA THR A 62 -0.64 18.69 24.02
C THR A 62 -0.26 20.04 23.39
N GLN A 63 0.90 20.59 23.76
CA GLN A 63 1.46 21.75 23.05
C GLN A 63 1.86 21.37 21.63
N ALA A 64 1.67 22.27 20.66
CA ALA A 64 1.87 21.99 19.24
C ALA A 64 3.26 21.41 18.91
N GLU A 65 4.31 21.92 19.56
CA GLU A 65 5.71 21.47 19.43
C GLU A 65 5.97 20.04 19.92
N ASN A 66 5.10 19.51 20.79
CA ASN A 66 5.19 18.15 21.29
C ASN A 66 4.38 17.16 20.46
N PHE A 67 3.52 17.62 19.53
CA PHE A 67 2.70 16.77 18.67
C PHE A 67 3.42 16.49 17.35
N VAL A 68 4.30 15.49 17.38
CA VAL A 68 5.25 15.21 16.29
C VAL A 68 4.90 13.90 15.59
N TYR A 69 5.53 13.64 14.45
CA TYR A 69 5.39 12.33 13.82
C TYR A 69 6.12 11.24 14.58
N HIS A 70 5.56 10.05 14.51
CA HIS A 70 6.14 8.82 15.00
C HIS A 70 5.95 7.70 13.97
N CYS A 71 6.87 6.75 13.97
CA CYS A 71 6.68 5.45 13.35
C CYS A 71 6.97 4.36 14.38
N VAL A 72 5.97 3.52 14.68
CA VAL A 72 5.94 2.63 15.84
C VAL A 72 5.26 1.31 15.50
N LEU A 73 5.33 0.35 16.41
CA LEU A 73 4.64 -0.94 16.27
C LEU A 73 3.13 -0.78 16.51
N ASN A 74 2.32 -1.63 15.88
CA ASN A 74 0.95 -1.87 16.31
C ASN A 74 0.90 -2.65 17.64
N LYS A 75 -0.30 -2.87 18.18
CA LYS A 75 -0.48 -3.53 19.48
C LYS A 75 0.00 -4.99 19.46
N GLU A 76 -0.13 -5.67 18.33
CA GLU A 76 0.20 -7.09 18.14
C GLU A 76 1.64 -7.32 17.66
N THR A 77 2.42 -6.26 17.42
CA THR A 77 3.78 -6.31 16.85
C THR A 77 3.85 -7.02 15.48
N THR A 78 2.78 -6.89 14.70
CA THR A 78 2.65 -7.47 13.36
C THR A 78 2.81 -6.45 12.25
N GLU A 79 2.56 -5.18 12.53
CA GLU A 79 2.55 -4.09 11.54
C GLU A 79 3.28 -2.85 12.08
N LEU A 80 3.72 -2.01 11.14
CA LEU A 80 4.30 -0.70 11.43
C LEU A 80 3.25 0.38 11.16
N LEU A 81 3.16 1.32 12.09
CA LEU A 81 2.21 2.42 12.06
C LEU A 81 2.98 3.73 12.05
N GLU A 82 2.61 4.64 11.15
CA GLU A 82 2.98 6.04 11.25
C GLU A 82 1.79 6.89 11.70
N LEU A 83 2.05 7.88 12.56
CA LEU A 83 1.02 8.72 13.17
C LEU A 83 1.60 10.03 13.69
N CYS A 84 0.73 10.98 14.01
CA CYS A 84 1.07 12.17 14.79
C CYS A 84 0.62 11.98 16.24
N ALA A 85 1.54 12.16 17.20
CA ALA A 85 1.22 11.98 18.61
C ALA A 85 2.12 12.83 19.51
N PRO A 86 1.72 13.03 20.79
CA PRO A 86 2.60 13.62 21.78
C PRO A 86 3.87 12.78 21.98
N VAL A 87 5.03 13.44 22.13
CA VAL A 87 6.28 12.77 22.49
C VAL A 87 6.14 12.03 23.82
N TRP A 88 6.26 10.71 23.76
CA TRP A 88 6.40 9.83 24.93
C TRP A 88 7.86 9.58 25.28
N PHE A 89 8.22 9.58 26.56
CA PHE A 89 9.56 9.14 26.99
C PHE A 89 9.55 7.63 27.25
N MET A 90 10.23 6.90 26.38
CA MET A 90 10.41 5.45 26.44
C MET A 90 11.30 5.07 27.61
N ALA A 91 11.09 3.88 28.17
CA ALA A 91 11.84 3.37 29.34
C ALA A 91 12.72 2.16 28.98
N GLY A 92 13.48 2.24 27.90
CA GLY A 92 14.34 1.13 27.44
C GLY A 92 13.59 0.06 26.65
N TYR A 93 12.38 0.34 26.18
CA TYR A 93 11.56 -0.56 25.38
C TYR A 93 11.22 0.06 24.03
N CYS A 94 10.91 -0.79 23.05
CA CYS A 94 10.42 -0.35 21.75
C CYS A 94 9.07 0.36 21.87
N ALA A 95 8.83 1.30 20.96
CA ALA A 95 7.61 2.09 20.94
C ALA A 95 6.50 1.36 20.18
N ARG A 96 5.31 1.32 20.78
CA ARG A 96 4.07 0.88 20.14
C ARG A 96 2.96 1.89 20.35
N PHE A 97 2.05 2.01 19.39
CA PHE A 97 0.84 2.79 19.58
C PHE A 97 -0.23 1.94 20.26
N SER A 98 -0.91 2.52 21.25
CA SER A 98 -2.06 1.90 21.89
C SER A 98 -3.31 2.68 21.53
N GLU A 99 -4.17 2.08 20.70
CA GLU A 99 -5.48 2.67 20.37
C GLU A 99 -6.38 2.80 21.61
N VAL A 100 -6.28 1.84 22.54
CA VAL A 100 -7.03 1.87 23.81
C VAL A 100 -6.59 3.05 24.68
N ASN A 101 -5.27 3.23 24.86
CA ASN A 101 -4.73 4.34 25.66
C ASN A 101 -4.58 5.64 24.86
N LYS A 102 -4.86 5.60 23.55
CA LYS A 102 -4.76 6.72 22.60
C LYS A 102 -3.41 7.44 22.68
N ARG A 103 -2.32 6.68 22.83
CA ARG A 103 -0.96 7.22 23.00
C ARG A 103 0.10 6.18 22.68
N ILE A 104 1.33 6.66 22.52
CA ILE A 104 2.52 5.82 22.44
C ILE A 104 2.87 5.30 23.83
N ILE A 105 3.21 4.01 23.92
CA ILE A 105 3.62 3.34 25.15
C ILE A 105 4.79 2.39 24.90
N ASN A 106 5.42 1.95 25.98
CA ASN A 106 6.42 0.89 25.94
C ASN A 106 5.79 -0.44 25.51
N ASP A 107 6.47 -1.17 24.63
CA ASP A 107 6.19 -2.57 24.37
C ASP A 107 6.91 -3.45 25.41
N PRO A 108 6.20 -4.11 26.33
CA PRO A 108 6.83 -4.90 27.39
C PRO A 108 7.55 -6.15 26.86
N GLY A 109 7.26 -6.61 25.64
CA GLY A 109 7.89 -7.77 25.02
C GLY A 109 9.21 -7.44 24.30
N LEU A 110 9.52 -6.15 24.11
CA LEU A 110 10.65 -5.70 23.31
C LEU A 110 11.54 -4.72 24.10
N ASP A 111 12.35 -5.28 24.99
CA ASP A 111 13.38 -4.57 25.74
C ASP A 111 14.59 -4.28 24.85
N CYS A 112 14.68 -3.04 24.34
CA CYS A 112 15.73 -2.64 23.41
C CYS A 112 17.07 -2.37 24.10
N THR A 113 17.13 -2.33 25.44
CA THR A 113 18.40 -2.22 26.16
C THR A 113 19.24 -3.48 26.03
N LYS A 114 18.62 -4.59 25.62
CA LYS A 114 19.26 -5.89 25.37
C LYS A 114 19.64 -6.11 23.90
N PHE A 115 19.35 -5.15 23.02
CA PHE A 115 19.69 -5.25 21.60
C PHE A 115 21.17 -4.89 21.35
N ASP A 116 21.64 -5.18 20.14
CA ASP A 116 22.95 -4.76 19.66
C ASP A 116 22.78 -3.90 18.38
N PRO A 117 23.07 -2.58 18.41
CA PRO A 117 23.45 -1.80 19.59
C PRO A 117 22.27 -1.58 20.56
N PRO A 118 22.52 -1.43 21.87
CA PRO A 118 21.46 -1.21 22.85
C PRO A 118 20.89 0.20 22.77
N CYS A 119 19.59 0.33 23.02
CA CYS A 119 18.96 1.64 23.23
C CYS A 119 19.26 2.18 24.65
N PRO A 120 19.21 3.51 24.88
CA PRO A 120 19.27 4.09 26.22
C PRO A 120 18.10 3.63 27.10
N SER A 121 18.30 3.63 28.42
CA SER A 121 17.24 3.34 29.39
C SER A 121 16.10 4.35 29.35
N ARG A 122 16.34 5.56 28.82
CA ARG A 122 15.32 6.57 28.58
C ARG A 122 15.63 7.38 27.33
N PHE A 123 14.66 7.48 26.43
CA PHE A 123 14.78 8.26 25.19
C PHE A 123 13.39 8.73 24.73
N PRO A 124 13.29 9.83 23.96
CA PRO A 124 12.01 10.30 23.48
C PRO A 124 11.56 9.48 22.24
N SER A 125 10.27 9.18 22.16
CA SER A 125 9.69 8.29 21.14
C SER A 125 9.78 8.81 19.71
N ASN A 126 10.03 10.11 19.51
CA ASN A 126 10.33 10.68 18.19
C ASN A 126 11.78 10.39 17.75
N GLU A 127 12.58 9.72 18.58
CA GLU A 127 13.89 9.18 18.23
C GLU A 127 13.87 7.66 17.97
N SER A 128 12.70 7.03 17.92
CA SER A 128 12.57 5.57 17.73
C SER A 128 13.25 5.06 16.44
N TYR A 129 13.34 5.91 15.41
CA TYR A 129 14.07 5.62 14.17
C TYR A 129 15.56 5.29 14.39
N LYS A 130 16.16 5.68 15.51
CA LYS A 130 17.56 5.34 15.83
C LYS A 130 17.71 3.87 16.24
N TYR A 131 16.61 3.18 16.57
CA TYR A 131 16.59 1.83 17.13
C TYR A 131 15.90 0.84 16.18
N GLN A 132 16.43 0.73 14.95
CA GLN A 132 15.83 -0.08 13.88
C GLN A 132 15.63 -1.56 14.24
N THR A 133 16.41 -2.08 15.19
CA THR A 133 16.27 -3.45 15.71
C THR A 133 14.87 -3.71 16.28
N CYS A 134 14.15 -2.67 16.76
CA CYS A 134 12.75 -2.77 17.18
C CYS A 134 11.79 -3.22 16.08
N TYR A 135 12.14 -3.01 14.81
CA TYR A 135 11.27 -3.29 13.66
C TYR A 135 11.69 -4.56 12.90
N ARG A 136 12.81 -5.17 13.28
CA ARG A 136 13.44 -6.28 12.55
C ARG A 136 12.52 -7.49 12.39
N SER A 137 11.79 -7.87 13.43
CA SER A 137 10.89 -9.03 13.41
C SER A 137 9.74 -8.88 12.43
N ILE A 138 9.30 -7.64 12.17
CA ILE A 138 8.27 -7.35 11.17
C ILE A 138 8.89 -7.38 9.78
N ILE A 139 10.05 -6.74 9.60
CA ILE A 139 10.78 -6.74 8.31
C ILE A 139 11.07 -8.17 7.84
N GLU A 140 11.54 -9.04 8.74
CA GLU A 140 11.82 -10.45 8.44
C GLU A 140 10.54 -11.23 8.08
N LYS A 141 9.43 -11.01 8.80
CA LYS A 141 8.14 -11.64 8.49
C LYS A 141 7.59 -11.19 7.14
N THR A 142 7.67 -9.90 6.82
CA THR A 142 7.25 -9.37 5.52
C THR A 142 8.07 -9.98 4.39
N PHE A 143 9.40 -10.11 4.57
CA PHE A 143 10.28 -10.74 3.60
C PHE A 143 9.93 -12.22 3.36
N VAL A 144 9.68 -12.99 4.44
CA VAL A 144 9.30 -14.41 4.34
C VAL A 144 7.92 -14.58 3.72
N PHE A 145 6.95 -13.71 4.04
CA PHE A 145 5.63 -13.75 3.43
C PHE A 145 5.68 -13.41 1.93
N GLN A 146 6.43 -12.38 1.56
CA GLN A 146 6.65 -12.01 0.17
C GLN A 146 7.35 -13.12 -0.62
N GLN A 147 8.33 -13.81 0.00
CA GLN A 147 9.01 -14.95 -0.59
C GLN A 147 8.10 -16.19 -0.73
N ARG A 148 7.22 -16.47 0.25
CA ARG A 148 6.22 -17.55 0.13
C ARG A 148 5.17 -17.26 -0.95
N MET A 149 4.71 -16.02 -1.04
CA MET A 149 3.77 -15.61 -2.09
C MET A 149 4.39 -15.79 -3.47
N TYR A 150 5.68 -15.44 -3.60
CA TYR A 150 6.47 -15.66 -4.82
C TYR A 150 6.68 -17.15 -5.16
N MET A 151 6.90 -18.03 -4.17
CA MET A 151 6.99 -19.48 -4.43
C MET A 151 5.64 -20.16 -4.68
N SER A 152 4.53 -19.58 -4.20
CA SER A 152 3.19 -20.14 -4.44
C SER A 152 2.60 -19.78 -5.81
N ALA A 153 3.18 -18.81 -6.53
CA ALA A 153 2.73 -18.43 -7.87
C ALA A 153 3.17 -19.42 -8.98
N ASP A 154 4.11 -20.32 -8.68
CA ASP A 154 4.64 -21.30 -9.65
C ASP A 154 4.03 -22.70 -9.55
N PHE A 155 3.05 -22.94 -8.68
CA PHE A 155 2.34 -24.23 -8.63
C PHE A 155 1.07 -24.24 -9.49
N ASN A 156 1.26 -24.03 -10.80
CA ASN A 156 0.41 -24.68 -11.80
C ASN A 156 0.74 -26.18 -11.84
N THR A 157 0.59 -26.88 -10.71
CA THR A 157 0.36 -28.32 -10.79
C THR A 157 -1.13 -28.53 -10.84
N SER A 158 -1.56 -29.00 -12.00
CA SER A 158 -2.74 -29.84 -12.16
C SER A 158 -2.88 -30.79 -10.96
N VAL A 159 -3.66 -30.40 -9.96
CA VAL A 159 -4.30 -31.36 -9.07
C VAL A 159 -5.55 -31.81 -9.81
N PRO A 160 -5.60 -33.01 -10.40
CA PRO A 160 -6.84 -33.52 -10.94
C PRO A 160 -7.73 -33.87 -9.75
N SER A 161 -8.84 -33.15 -9.64
CA SER A 161 -10.15 -33.78 -9.60
C SER A 161 -10.42 -34.82 -8.51
N ALA A 162 -10.15 -34.53 -7.24
CA ALA A 162 -10.90 -35.17 -6.15
C ALA A 162 -12.19 -34.37 -5.85
N PHE A 163 -12.05 -33.04 -5.72
CA PHE A 163 -13.19 -32.17 -5.41
C PHE A 163 -14.16 -31.98 -6.58
N ALA A 164 -13.66 -31.90 -7.82
CA ALA A 164 -14.53 -31.81 -9.00
C ALA A 164 -15.40 -33.06 -9.21
N VAL A 165 -14.86 -34.25 -8.91
CA VAL A 165 -15.63 -35.50 -8.95
C VAL A 165 -16.67 -35.53 -7.81
N SER A 166 -16.29 -35.09 -6.61
CA SER A 166 -17.23 -35.00 -5.48
C SER A 166 -18.38 -34.03 -5.73
N PHE A 167 -18.11 -32.87 -6.34
CA PHE A 167 -19.13 -31.89 -6.70
C PHE A 167 -20.07 -32.42 -7.80
N GLY A 168 -19.53 -33.14 -8.79
CA GLY A 168 -20.34 -33.81 -9.81
C GLY A 168 -21.31 -34.84 -9.21
N ILE A 169 -20.84 -35.67 -8.27
CA ILE A 169 -21.68 -36.67 -7.59
C ILE A 169 -22.77 -35.99 -6.74
N ILE A 170 -22.43 -34.93 -6.00
CA ILE A 170 -23.39 -34.18 -5.19
C ILE A 170 -24.46 -33.55 -6.08
N LEU A 171 -24.09 -32.98 -7.24
CA LEU A 171 -25.05 -32.37 -8.16
C LEU A 171 -26.02 -33.41 -8.73
N VAL A 172 -25.53 -34.59 -9.09
CA VAL A 172 -26.36 -35.70 -9.60
C VAL A 172 -27.32 -36.20 -8.51
N LEU A 173 -26.86 -36.33 -7.27
CA LEU A 173 -27.72 -36.73 -6.15
C LEU A 173 -28.84 -35.70 -5.88
N LEU A 174 -28.52 -34.41 -5.94
CA LEU A 174 -29.52 -33.34 -5.78
C LEU A 174 -30.57 -33.36 -6.90
N ILE A 175 -30.17 -33.61 -8.14
CA ILE A 175 -31.10 -33.73 -9.27
C ILE A 175 -32.02 -34.95 -9.10
N LEU A 176 -31.49 -36.10 -8.66
CA LEU A 176 -32.30 -37.28 -8.39
C LEU A 176 -33.32 -37.04 -7.28
N LEU A 177 -32.94 -36.38 -6.20
CA LEU A 177 -33.86 -35.99 -5.12
C LEU A 177 -34.95 -35.05 -5.63
N PHE A 178 -34.59 -34.10 -6.50
CA PHE A 178 -35.55 -33.16 -7.09
C PHE A 178 -36.58 -33.86 -7.98
N VAL A 179 -36.14 -34.82 -8.81
CA VAL A 179 -37.03 -35.61 -9.68
C VAL A 179 -37.97 -36.52 -8.87
N VAL A 180 -37.47 -37.14 -7.79
CA VAL A 180 -38.30 -37.95 -6.88
C VAL A 180 -39.28 -37.07 -6.11
N GLY A 181 -38.86 -35.89 -5.65
CA GLY A 181 -39.72 -34.90 -5.00
C GLY A 181 -40.86 -34.43 -5.91
N PHE A 182 -40.54 -34.08 -7.17
CA PHE A 182 -41.54 -33.71 -8.16
C PHE A 182 -42.54 -34.84 -8.46
N LYS A 183 -42.06 -36.09 -8.51
CA LYS A 183 -42.94 -37.26 -8.68
C LYS A 183 -43.88 -37.47 -7.48
N LEU A 184 -43.43 -37.19 -6.27
CA LEU A 184 -44.24 -37.32 -5.05
C LEU A 184 -45.30 -36.22 -4.91
N GLU A 185 -45.01 -34.98 -5.31
CA GLU A 185 -46.03 -33.92 -5.35
C GLU A 185 -47.05 -34.14 -6.48
N TRP A 186 -46.64 -34.66 -7.63
CA TRP A 186 -47.57 -34.99 -8.71
C TRP A 186 -48.56 -36.10 -8.35
N ILE A 187 -48.18 -37.04 -7.48
CA ILE A 187 -49.09 -38.09 -6.98
C ILE A 187 -50.14 -37.52 -6.00
N LYS A 188 -49.86 -36.41 -5.31
CA LYS A 188 -50.85 -35.78 -4.40
C LYS A 188 -51.89 -34.91 -5.10
N PHE A 189 -51.65 -34.48 -6.35
CA PHE A 189 -52.54 -33.57 -7.08
C PHE A 189 -53.56 -34.26 -8.00
N THR A 190 -53.65 -35.59 -8.00
CA THR A 190 -54.64 -36.37 -8.76
C THR A 190 -55.65 -37.11 -7.85
N ILE A 191 -56.29 -36.38 -6.93
CA ILE A 191 -57.55 -36.82 -6.32
C ILE A 191 -58.62 -35.76 -6.63
N PRO A 192 -59.63 -36.07 -7.47
CA PRO A 192 -60.73 -35.16 -7.78
C PRO A 192 -61.69 -34.99 -6.60
N CYS A 193 -62.20 -33.76 -6.49
CA CYS A 193 -63.08 -33.22 -5.47
C CYS A 193 -64.29 -34.08 -5.06
N LEU A 194 -64.67 -34.01 -3.79
CA LEU A 194 -66.05 -34.24 -3.34
C LEU A 194 -66.61 -32.95 -2.71
N LYS A 195 -67.66 -32.41 -3.32
CA LYS A 195 -68.47 -31.27 -2.86
C LYS A 195 -69.04 -31.49 -1.45
N LYS A 196 -69.17 -30.42 -0.67
CA LYS A 196 -70.46 -30.11 -0.01
C LYS A 196 -70.56 -28.64 0.41
N ASP A 197 -71.79 -28.16 0.26
CA ASP A 197 -72.26 -26.79 0.32
C ASP A 197 -72.46 -26.23 1.75
N ASP A 198 -72.50 -24.89 1.79
CA ASP A 198 -73.35 -23.97 2.59
C ASP A 198 -73.29 -23.87 4.12
N ILE A 199 -73.72 -22.66 4.56
CA ILE A 199 -74.17 -22.17 5.90
C ILE A 199 -73.16 -21.18 6.52
N GLU A 200 -73.30 -19.86 6.29
CA GLU A 200 -74.23 -18.87 6.88
C GLU A 200 -73.74 -18.25 8.21
N LYS A 201 -73.95 -16.92 8.30
CA LYS A 201 -74.05 -16.01 9.45
C LYS A 201 -72.75 -15.34 9.94
N GLN A 202 -72.52 -14.03 9.74
CA GLN A 202 -73.24 -12.78 10.10
C GLN A 202 -72.65 -12.16 11.38
N THR A 203 -72.67 -10.82 11.42
CA THR A 203 -72.31 -9.85 12.47
C THR A 203 -70.84 -9.40 12.41
N GLY A 204 -70.53 -8.10 12.36
CA GLY A 204 -71.33 -6.88 12.40
C GLY A 204 -70.41 -5.72 12.83
N ASP A 205 -70.62 -4.53 12.23
CA ASP A 205 -70.36 -3.19 12.79
C ASP A 205 -68.93 -2.83 13.30
N GLN A 206 -68.38 -1.61 13.18
CA GLN A 206 -68.91 -0.29 12.87
C GLN A 206 -67.72 0.68 12.71
N ASN A 207 -67.92 1.75 11.91
CA ASN A 207 -67.35 3.10 12.03
C ASN A 207 -65.83 3.28 11.73
N GLU A 208 -65.33 4.38 11.17
CA GLU A 208 -65.90 5.71 10.94
C GLU A 208 -65.08 6.42 9.83
N ALA A 209 -65.71 7.40 9.20
CA ALA A 209 -65.25 8.13 8.04
C ALA A 209 -64.31 9.29 8.38
N VAL A 210 -63.44 9.66 7.43
CA VAL A 210 -63.14 11.08 7.15
C VAL A 210 -62.97 11.28 5.64
N GLU A 211 -63.81 12.16 5.10
CA GLU A 211 -63.92 12.71 3.74
C GLU A 211 -62.67 13.53 3.32
N THR A 212 -62.13 13.38 2.09
CA THR A 212 -62.34 14.17 0.82
C THR A 212 -61.90 15.66 0.92
N PRO A 213 -61.52 16.42 -0.16
CA PRO A 213 -61.61 16.08 -1.59
C PRO A 213 -60.54 16.64 -2.59
N LEU A 214 -60.67 16.12 -3.83
CA LEU A 214 -60.51 16.73 -5.16
C LEU A 214 -59.20 17.41 -5.63
N LEU A 215 -58.63 16.89 -6.73
CA LEU A 215 -58.81 17.43 -8.11
C LEU A 215 -58.29 16.39 -9.14
N GLU A 216 -59.19 15.76 -9.90
CA GLU A 216 -59.40 15.94 -11.35
C GLU A 216 -58.12 15.87 -12.21
N ALA A 217 -57.88 14.74 -12.86
CA ALA A 217 -58.39 14.36 -14.19
C ALA A 217 -57.47 14.85 -15.32
N ASN A 218 -56.76 13.90 -15.95
CA ASN A 218 -56.74 13.84 -17.40
C ASN A 218 -56.51 12.40 -17.88
N LYS A 219 -57.25 12.09 -18.92
CA LYS A 219 -57.59 10.80 -19.48
C LYS A 219 -57.04 10.84 -20.89
N GLU A 220 -56.17 9.92 -21.27
CA GLU A 220 -56.08 9.54 -22.68
C GLU A 220 -55.65 8.09 -22.83
N LYS A 221 -56.47 7.38 -23.61
CA LYS A 221 -56.38 5.98 -23.98
C LYS A 221 -55.18 5.78 -24.90
N ASN A 222 -54.57 4.61 -24.85
CA ASN A 222 -54.43 3.81 -26.07
C ASN A 222 -54.37 2.32 -25.75
N GLU A 223 -55.15 1.60 -26.55
CA GLU A 223 -55.36 0.16 -26.56
C GLU A 223 -54.17 -0.57 -27.19
N GLY A 224 -54.01 -1.83 -26.80
CA GLY A 224 -53.63 -2.87 -27.76
C GLY A 224 -52.40 -3.69 -27.40
N GLY A 225 -52.60 -5.01 -27.30
CA GLY A 225 -51.59 -5.98 -27.71
C GLY A 225 -51.13 -6.97 -26.64
N GLU A 226 -51.90 -8.03 -26.48
CA GLU A 226 -51.55 -9.22 -25.70
C GLU A 226 -50.58 -10.15 -26.47
N LYS A 227 -49.72 -10.84 -25.69
CA LYS A 227 -49.09 -12.16 -25.93
C LYS A 227 -48.02 -12.28 -27.03
N THR A 228 -46.79 -12.57 -26.62
CA THR A 228 -46.28 -13.97 -26.58
C THR A 228 -44.86 -14.04 -26.01
N ALA A 229 -44.62 -15.11 -25.26
CA ALA A 229 -43.37 -15.45 -24.61
C ALA A 229 -42.31 -15.94 -25.60
N LYS A 230 -41.08 -15.46 -25.40
CA LYS A 230 -39.84 -16.20 -25.70
C LYS A 230 -38.75 -15.68 -24.76
N VAL A 231 -38.62 -16.33 -23.61
CA VAL A 231 -37.44 -16.18 -22.74
C VAL A 231 -36.34 -17.02 -23.36
N GLU A 232 -35.63 -16.43 -24.34
CA GLU A 232 -34.28 -16.87 -24.68
C GLU A 232 -33.37 -16.30 -23.60
N ASN A 233 -32.95 -17.19 -22.68
CA ASN A 233 -31.89 -16.93 -21.73
C ASN A 233 -30.57 -16.83 -22.50
N MET A 234 -30.37 -15.67 -23.13
CA MET A 234 -29.15 -15.30 -23.82
C MET A 234 -28.15 -14.92 -22.72
N CYS A 235 -27.14 -15.76 -22.52
CA CYS A 235 -25.99 -15.42 -21.71
C CYS A 235 -25.30 -14.21 -22.35
N THR A 236 -25.71 -13.00 -21.96
CA THR A 236 -24.96 -11.78 -22.19
C THR A 236 -23.69 -11.90 -21.36
N GLN A 237 -22.71 -12.64 -21.90
CA GLN A 237 -21.31 -12.40 -21.59
C GLN A 237 -21.13 -10.90 -21.80
N LYS A 238 -21.01 -10.15 -20.70
CA LYS A 238 -20.44 -8.80 -20.76
C LYS A 238 -19.13 -8.99 -21.49
N VAL A 239 -19.09 -8.53 -22.74
CA VAL A 239 -17.86 -8.35 -23.48
C VAL A 239 -17.12 -7.29 -22.68
N GLU A 240 -16.37 -7.74 -21.66
CA GLU A 240 -15.39 -6.92 -20.97
C GLU A 240 -14.46 -6.42 -22.07
N ASP A 241 -14.51 -5.11 -22.31
CA ASP A 241 -13.72 -4.43 -23.31
C ASP A 241 -12.24 -4.64 -22.96
N ILE A 242 -11.63 -5.64 -23.59
CA ILE A 242 -10.24 -6.00 -23.35
C ILE A 242 -9.38 -4.92 -23.99
N ARG A 243 -8.97 -3.94 -23.17
CA ARG A 243 -8.00 -2.92 -23.59
C ARG A 243 -6.64 -3.58 -23.83
N GLN A 244 -6.28 -3.73 -25.09
CA GLN A 244 -4.92 -4.05 -25.50
C GLN A 244 -4.08 -2.77 -25.51
N PHE A 245 -2.85 -2.85 -25.02
CA PHE A 245 -1.89 -1.75 -25.12
C PHE A 245 -0.50 -2.28 -25.46
N GLY A 246 0.23 -1.48 -26.23
CA GLY A 246 1.63 -1.73 -26.58
C GLY A 246 2.56 -1.04 -25.59
N ILE A 247 3.59 -1.76 -25.16
CA ILE A 247 4.71 -1.23 -24.40
C ILE A 247 5.99 -1.49 -25.18
N HIS A 248 6.89 -0.51 -25.22
CA HIS A 248 8.18 -0.67 -25.87
C HIS A 248 9.31 -0.21 -24.96
N SER A 249 10.49 -0.81 -25.11
CA SER A 249 11.69 -0.36 -24.44
C SER A 249 12.10 1.02 -24.98
N LEU A 250 12.77 1.82 -24.16
CA LEU A 250 13.25 3.15 -24.59
C LEU A 250 14.22 3.09 -25.77
N SER A 251 15.01 2.01 -25.88
CA SER A 251 15.86 1.71 -27.04
C SER A 251 15.08 1.33 -28.30
N GLY A 252 13.83 0.87 -28.16
CA GLY A 252 13.06 0.24 -29.23
C GLY A 252 13.43 -1.22 -29.51
N ASP A 253 14.36 -1.80 -28.74
CA ASP A 253 14.82 -3.19 -28.93
C ASP A 253 13.77 -4.25 -28.55
N VAL A 254 12.81 -3.90 -27.70
CA VAL A 254 11.76 -4.80 -27.22
C VAL A 254 10.41 -4.10 -27.34
N GLU A 255 9.45 -4.76 -27.97
CA GLU A 255 8.06 -4.31 -28.07
C GLU A 255 7.15 -5.46 -27.68
N GLU A 256 6.22 -5.21 -26.76
CA GLU A 256 5.30 -6.20 -26.23
C GLU A 256 3.87 -5.66 -26.17
N ASN A 257 2.91 -6.51 -26.53
CA ASN A 257 1.49 -6.21 -26.39
C ASN A 257 0.93 -6.92 -25.15
N CYS A 258 0.24 -6.17 -24.31
CA CYS A 258 -0.32 -6.65 -23.05
C CYS A 258 -1.84 -6.44 -23.00
N TYR A 259 -2.51 -7.32 -22.25
CA TYR A 259 -3.94 -7.25 -21.96
C TYR A 259 -4.12 -6.97 -20.47
N LEU A 260 -4.95 -5.99 -20.11
CA LEU A 260 -5.11 -5.52 -18.72
C LEU A 260 -6.04 -6.39 -17.85
N ARG A 261 -6.41 -7.59 -18.30
CA ARG A 261 -7.53 -8.34 -17.68
C ARG A 261 -7.38 -8.59 -16.18
N ASP A 262 -6.13 -8.65 -15.68
CA ASP A 262 -5.81 -8.92 -14.28
C ASP A 262 -4.75 -7.96 -13.71
N VAL A 263 -4.55 -6.80 -14.33
CA VAL A 263 -3.46 -5.87 -13.97
C VAL A 263 -4.04 -4.66 -13.25
N LYS A 264 -3.83 -4.57 -11.92
CA LYS A 264 -4.36 -3.47 -11.10
C LYS A 264 -3.30 -2.40 -10.84
N THR A 265 -2.07 -2.82 -10.65
CA THR A 265 -0.95 -1.96 -10.26
C THR A 265 0.19 -2.01 -11.28
N ILE A 266 1.08 -1.03 -11.22
CA ILE A 266 2.35 -1.04 -11.97
C ILE A 266 3.19 -2.27 -11.61
N GLY A 267 3.15 -2.71 -10.35
CA GLY A 267 3.80 -3.94 -9.90
C GLY A 267 3.29 -5.18 -10.66
N ASP A 268 1.97 -5.33 -10.80
CA ASP A 268 1.35 -6.44 -11.54
C ASP A 268 1.75 -6.41 -13.02
N LEU A 269 1.81 -5.21 -13.61
CA LEU A 269 2.21 -5.05 -15.01
C LEU A 269 3.67 -5.46 -15.22
N ARG A 270 4.56 -5.06 -14.31
CA ARG A 270 5.97 -5.46 -14.36
C ARG A 270 6.14 -6.97 -14.20
N ASP A 271 5.31 -7.63 -13.38
CA ASP A 271 5.32 -9.09 -13.26
C ASP A 271 4.89 -9.77 -14.56
N LEU A 272 3.83 -9.27 -15.20
CA LEU A 272 3.37 -9.74 -16.51
C LEU A 272 4.45 -9.58 -17.59
N LEU A 273 5.09 -8.41 -17.65
CA LEU A 273 6.18 -8.12 -18.58
C LEU A 273 7.42 -8.96 -18.29
N SER A 274 7.74 -9.19 -17.02
CA SER A 274 8.85 -10.04 -16.59
C SER A 274 8.70 -11.45 -17.14
N ALA A 275 7.51 -12.03 -17.04
CA ALA A 275 7.19 -13.35 -17.59
C ALA A 275 7.27 -13.38 -19.13
N LYS A 276 6.73 -12.35 -19.81
CA LYS A 276 6.74 -12.26 -21.28
C LYS A 276 8.14 -12.08 -21.86
N ILE A 277 8.89 -11.11 -21.38
CA ILE A 277 10.21 -10.72 -21.90
C ILE A 277 11.32 -11.66 -21.38
N LYS A 278 11.00 -12.52 -20.39
CA LYS A 278 11.96 -13.41 -19.71
C LYS A 278 13.12 -12.64 -19.10
N LYS A 279 12.80 -11.50 -18.47
CA LYS A 279 13.75 -10.64 -17.74
C LYS A 279 13.29 -10.52 -16.29
N PRO A 280 14.19 -10.58 -15.31
CA PRO A 280 13.82 -10.41 -13.91
C PRO A 280 13.08 -9.08 -13.67
N LYS A 281 12.00 -9.11 -12.88
CA LYS A 281 11.20 -7.92 -12.52
C LYS A 281 12.06 -6.73 -12.10
N GLY A 282 13.07 -6.96 -11.27
CA GLY A 282 13.97 -5.92 -10.76
C GLY A 282 14.75 -5.14 -11.83
N LEU A 283 14.84 -5.66 -13.06
CA LEU A 283 15.45 -4.98 -14.19
C LEU A 283 14.45 -4.25 -15.09
N LEU A 284 13.15 -4.51 -14.97
CA LEU A 284 12.14 -3.83 -15.77
C LEU A 284 11.58 -2.68 -14.95
N LEU A 285 11.63 -1.46 -15.46
CA LEU A 285 11.02 -0.29 -14.81
C LEU A 285 10.09 0.40 -15.80
N LEU A 286 8.87 0.72 -15.38
CA LEU A 286 7.96 1.52 -16.20
C LEU A 286 8.27 3.00 -15.97
N VAL A 287 8.32 3.75 -17.06
CA VAL A 287 8.79 5.14 -17.04
C VAL A 287 7.91 6.04 -17.90
N ASP A 288 7.90 7.32 -17.57
CA ASP A 288 7.42 8.40 -18.43
C ASP A 288 8.64 9.25 -18.78
N ARG A 289 9.19 9.07 -19.99
CA ARG A 289 10.41 9.75 -20.41
C ARG A 289 10.24 11.25 -20.51
N GLU A 290 9.06 11.73 -20.92
CA GLU A 290 8.78 13.15 -21.13
C GLU A 290 8.72 13.91 -19.80
N LYS A 291 8.16 13.28 -18.77
CA LYS A 291 8.10 13.84 -17.42
C LYS A 291 9.30 13.46 -16.55
N GLY A 292 10.12 12.50 -16.99
CA GLY A 292 11.25 11.99 -16.22
C GLY A 292 10.81 11.25 -14.96
N ILE A 293 9.68 10.55 -15.01
CA ILE A 293 9.09 9.84 -13.87
C ILE A 293 9.37 8.34 -14.01
N ILE A 294 9.67 7.69 -12.89
CA ILE A 294 9.68 6.23 -12.75
C ILE A 294 8.47 5.87 -11.91
N PHE A 295 7.61 4.99 -12.41
CA PHE A 295 6.39 4.62 -11.70
C PHE A 295 6.70 3.66 -10.56
N ASN A 296 6.13 3.93 -9.37
CA ASN A 296 6.20 3.02 -8.22
C ASN A 296 5.27 1.81 -8.42
N ASP A 297 5.66 0.65 -7.88
CA ASP A 297 4.89 -0.59 -8.01
C ASP A 297 3.48 -0.49 -7.45
N ASP A 298 3.30 0.25 -6.34
CA ASP A 298 2.01 0.42 -5.68
C ASP A 298 1.07 1.39 -6.43
N THR A 299 1.53 1.99 -7.54
CA THR A 299 0.69 2.90 -8.34
C THR A 299 -0.44 2.12 -9.02
N GLU A 300 -1.67 2.47 -8.71
CA GLU A 300 -2.86 1.91 -9.36
C GLU A 300 -2.97 2.41 -10.81
N ILE A 301 -3.13 1.46 -11.75
CA ILE A 301 -3.20 1.77 -13.19
C ILE A 301 -4.40 2.66 -13.52
N GLU A 302 -5.53 2.47 -12.84
CA GLU A 302 -6.75 3.25 -13.05
C GLU A 302 -6.57 4.74 -12.74
N THR A 303 -5.60 5.08 -11.89
CA THR A 303 -5.32 6.47 -11.50
C THR A 303 -4.46 7.22 -12.53
N LEU A 304 -3.88 6.51 -13.49
CA LEU A 304 -3.00 7.10 -14.49
C LEU A 304 -3.82 7.78 -15.60
N ILE A 305 -3.51 9.06 -15.83
CA ILE A 305 -4.11 9.86 -16.91
C ILE A 305 -3.84 9.22 -18.28
N ALA A 306 -2.67 8.60 -18.43
CA ALA A 306 -2.26 7.85 -19.60
C ALA A 306 -1.50 6.60 -19.16
N MET A 307 -1.75 5.47 -19.83
CA MET A 307 -0.99 4.24 -19.61
C MET A 307 0.49 4.45 -19.95
N PRO A 308 1.43 3.93 -19.15
CA PRO A 308 2.83 3.91 -19.54
C PRO A 308 2.97 3.05 -20.78
N ASN A 309 3.45 3.66 -21.86
CA ASN A 309 3.77 2.99 -23.12
C ASN A 309 5.27 2.71 -23.26
N GLU A 310 6.09 3.20 -22.33
CA GLU A 310 7.54 3.07 -22.32
C GLU A 310 8.02 2.27 -21.10
N MET A 311 9.06 1.45 -21.31
CA MET A 311 9.78 0.76 -20.25
C MET A 311 11.29 0.93 -20.39
N MET A 312 11.97 0.88 -19.25
CA MET A 312 13.41 0.92 -19.14
C MET A 312 13.92 -0.46 -18.67
N ILE A 313 14.73 -1.12 -19.48
CA ILE A 313 15.35 -2.41 -19.18
C ILE A 313 16.77 -2.20 -18.65
N GLY A 314 17.00 -2.58 -17.40
CA GLY A 314 18.26 -2.42 -16.70
C GLY A 314 19.34 -3.43 -17.07
N ASN A 315 20.58 -3.11 -16.72
CA ASN A 315 21.75 -3.94 -17.04
C ASN A 315 21.75 -5.25 -16.23
N GLN A 316 21.64 -6.38 -16.93
CA GLN A 316 21.61 -7.72 -16.31
C GLN A 316 22.89 -8.08 -15.55
N ASN A 317 24.04 -7.53 -15.94
CA ASN A 317 25.31 -7.79 -15.29
C ASN A 317 25.41 -7.24 -13.86
N ARG A 318 24.43 -6.43 -13.43
CA ARG A 318 24.37 -5.92 -12.05
C ARG A 318 23.83 -6.96 -11.05
N MET A 319 23.07 -7.94 -11.52
CA MET A 319 22.48 -8.98 -10.66
C MET A 319 23.43 -10.15 -10.37
N THR A 320 24.44 -10.37 -11.22
CA THR A 320 25.35 -11.52 -11.12
C THR A 320 26.50 -11.32 -10.13
N ALA A 321 26.67 -10.12 -9.57
CA ALA A 321 27.79 -9.78 -8.70
C ALA A 321 27.58 -10.14 -7.21
N THR A 322 26.42 -10.67 -6.82
CA THR A 322 26.12 -11.04 -5.42
C THR A 322 26.48 -12.50 -5.11
N GLY A 323 27.67 -12.94 -5.51
CA GLY A 323 28.18 -14.27 -5.20
C GLY A 323 28.42 -14.47 -3.71
N GLU A 324 27.51 -15.23 -3.08
CA GLU A 324 27.57 -16.12 -1.90
C GLU A 324 28.36 -15.81 -0.62
N ASP A 325 29.35 -14.94 -0.57
CA ASP A 325 30.14 -14.71 0.65
C ASP A 325 30.26 -13.22 0.95
N ASP A 326 29.31 -12.63 1.66
CA ASP A 326 29.57 -11.85 2.89
C ASP A 326 28.30 -11.14 3.38
N LYS A 327 28.29 -10.88 4.68
CA LYS A 327 27.29 -10.18 5.46
C LYS A 327 26.66 -8.99 4.71
N THR A 328 25.33 -8.95 4.72
CA THR A 328 24.45 -7.82 4.37
C THR A 328 25.21 -6.50 4.19
N PRO A 329 25.44 -6.05 2.94
CA PRO A 329 25.94 -4.72 2.70
C PRO A 329 24.89 -3.74 3.20
N VAL A 330 25.21 -3.10 4.32
CA VAL A 330 24.52 -1.90 4.80
C VAL A 330 24.49 -0.90 3.64
N ASP A 331 23.38 -0.17 3.48
CA ASP A 331 23.07 0.84 2.45
C ASP A 331 24.02 2.06 2.41
N ASP A 332 25.27 1.85 2.77
CA ASP A 332 26.33 2.83 2.71
C ASP A 332 26.72 2.99 1.23
N VAL A 333 26.04 3.93 0.56
CA VAL A 333 26.38 4.44 -0.78
C VAL A 333 27.89 4.78 -0.87
N ILE A 334 28.58 4.96 0.27
CA ILE A 334 30.03 5.15 0.29
C ILE A 334 30.67 4.41 1.48
N SER A 335 30.95 3.10 1.36
CA SER A 335 31.81 2.40 2.33
C SER A 335 33.31 2.53 1.97
N ASN A 336 34.06 3.27 2.81
CA ASN A 336 35.51 3.50 2.65
C ASN A 336 36.39 2.37 3.22
N LYS A 337 35.82 1.34 3.87
CA LYS A 337 36.60 0.35 4.61
C LYS A 337 36.49 -1.02 3.94
N LEU A 338 37.59 -1.39 3.29
CA LEU A 338 37.97 -2.72 2.83
C LEU A 338 37.15 -3.30 1.64
N LEU A 339 37.88 -3.98 0.75
CA LEU A 339 37.49 -4.60 -0.52
C LEU A 339 37.24 -3.60 -1.68
N THR A 340 38.24 -3.52 -2.57
CA THR A 340 38.26 -2.73 -3.82
C THR A 340 37.64 -3.45 -5.01
N VAL A 341 37.31 -4.74 -4.88
CA VAL A 341 36.76 -5.52 -5.99
C VAL A 341 35.30 -5.12 -6.18
N GLY A 342 34.99 -4.53 -7.34
CA GLY A 342 33.62 -4.18 -7.73
C GLY A 342 33.14 -2.77 -7.36
N LYS A 343 33.89 -1.98 -6.58
CA LYS A 343 33.56 -0.58 -6.30
C LYS A 343 34.06 0.34 -7.43
N CYS A 344 33.30 1.39 -7.74
CA CYS A 344 33.73 2.45 -8.65
C CYS A 344 34.15 3.70 -7.86
N LYS A 345 35.22 4.35 -8.33
CA LYS A 345 35.69 5.64 -7.78
C LYS A 345 35.00 6.76 -8.54
N MET A 346 34.24 7.58 -7.84
CA MET A 346 33.62 8.79 -8.38
C MET A 346 34.66 9.89 -8.56
N TRP A 347 34.41 10.88 -9.43
CA TRP A 347 35.32 12.00 -9.67
C TRP A 347 35.68 12.80 -8.39
N CYS A 348 34.79 12.81 -7.39
CA CYS A 348 35.04 13.43 -6.09
C CYS A 348 36.06 12.70 -5.21
N GLY A 349 36.49 11.48 -5.60
CA GLY A 349 37.46 10.65 -4.89
C GLY A 349 36.84 9.56 -4.01
N HIS A 350 35.53 9.60 -3.77
CA HIS A 350 34.81 8.61 -2.97
C HIS A 350 34.47 7.34 -3.77
N TRP A 351 34.38 6.21 -3.09
CA TRP A 351 34.08 4.91 -3.67
C TRP A 351 32.66 4.47 -3.35
N THR A 352 31.95 3.96 -4.35
CA THR A 352 30.58 3.45 -4.22
C THR A 352 30.45 2.11 -4.94
N ALA A 353 29.52 1.28 -4.49
CA ALA A 353 29.09 0.13 -5.27
C ALA A 353 28.24 0.63 -6.46
N PRO A 354 28.43 0.10 -7.69
CA PRO A 354 27.62 0.50 -8.85
C PRO A 354 26.12 0.33 -8.63
N ASN A 355 25.70 -0.71 -7.91
CA ASN A 355 24.27 -0.98 -7.63
C ASN A 355 23.69 0.07 -6.68
N SER A 356 24.35 0.32 -5.54
CA SER A 356 23.93 1.37 -4.60
C SER A 356 23.94 2.76 -5.24
N LEU A 357 24.91 3.03 -6.12
CA LEU A 357 24.95 4.28 -6.90
C LEU A 357 23.78 4.38 -7.87
N PHE A 358 23.43 3.29 -8.53
CA PHE A 358 22.30 3.24 -9.45
C PHE A 358 20.97 3.45 -8.70
N ASP A 359 20.75 2.77 -7.58
CA ASP A 359 19.54 2.94 -6.77
C ASP A 359 19.41 4.37 -6.23
N TRP A 360 20.52 4.94 -5.75
CA TRP A 360 20.57 6.35 -5.36
C TRP A 360 20.25 7.28 -6.54
N THR A 361 20.77 6.99 -7.72
CA THR A 361 20.52 7.80 -8.92
C THR A 361 19.07 7.72 -9.35
N LYS A 362 18.51 6.51 -9.36
CA LYS A 362 17.11 6.22 -9.67
C LYS A 362 16.16 6.95 -8.71
N GLU A 363 16.49 7.03 -7.43
CA GLU A 363 15.63 7.66 -6.43
C GLU A 363 15.75 9.19 -6.41
N LYS A 364 16.97 9.73 -6.54
CA LYS A 364 17.24 11.14 -6.27
C LYS A 364 17.27 12.04 -7.50
N LEU A 365 17.52 11.49 -8.69
CA LEU A 365 17.68 12.29 -9.89
C LEU A 365 16.34 12.72 -10.52
N PRO A 366 15.31 11.86 -10.61
CA PRO A 366 13.97 12.28 -10.99
C PRO A 366 13.44 13.39 -10.07
N GLY A 367 13.10 14.54 -10.63
CA GLY A 367 12.61 15.70 -9.87
C GLY A 367 13.68 16.55 -9.18
N ALA A 368 14.97 16.28 -9.41
CA ALA A 368 16.04 17.12 -8.89
C ALA A 368 16.01 18.54 -9.49
N LEU A 369 16.44 19.53 -8.71
CA LEU A 369 16.55 20.93 -9.15
C LEU A 369 17.95 21.31 -9.64
N THR A 370 18.89 20.35 -9.65
CA THR A 370 20.30 20.57 -9.95
C THR A 370 20.78 19.62 -11.04
N GLU A 371 21.70 20.09 -11.89
CA GLU A 371 22.32 19.30 -12.96
C GLU A 371 23.26 18.21 -12.42
N GLY A 372 22.70 17.17 -11.80
CA GLY A 372 23.42 16.03 -11.22
C GLY A 372 23.05 15.74 -9.78
N LEU A 373 23.86 14.91 -9.12
CA LEU A 373 23.63 14.47 -7.74
C LEU A 373 24.75 14.89 -6.81
N PRO A 374 24.45 15.44 -5.62
CA PRO A 374 25.48 15.73 -4.63
C PRO A 374 26.02 14.43 -4.04
N CYS A 375 27.34 14.33 -3.95
CA CYS A 375 28.01 13.30 -3.16
C CYS A 375 27.52 13.35 -1.71
N PRO A 376 27.00 12.25 -1.12
CA PRO A 376 26.49 12.27 0.26
C PRO A 376 27.57 12.55 1.32
N LYS A 377 28.87 12.40 1.00
CA LYS A 377 29.97 12.68 1.93
C LYS A 377 30.60 14.06 1.82
N CYS A 378 30.72 14.61 0.62
CA CYS A 378 31.45 15.86 0.41
C CYS A 378 30.69 16.90 -0.43
N SER A 379 29.43 16.63 -0.75
CA SER A 379 28.52 17.53 -1.47
C SER A 379 28.98 17.96 -2.87
N LYS A 380 30.09 17.43 -3.39
CA LYS A 380 30.53 17.66 -4.77
C LYS A 380 29.51 17.05 -5.74
N MET A 381 29.13 17.80 -6.78
CA MET A 381 28.08 17.45 -7.74
C MET A 381 28.54 16.45 -8.80
N TRP A 382 28.06 15.22 -8.73
CA TRP A 382 28.27 14.19 -9.74
C TRP A 382 27.42 14.49 -10.97
N ASN A 383 28.08 14.76 -12.11
CA ASN A 383 27.38 14.96 -13.37
C ASN A 383 26.78 13.64 -13.89
N ILE A 384 25.78 13.76 -14.75
CA ILE A 384 24.96 12.61 -15.17
C ILE A 384 25.76 11.64 -16.06
N ASP A 385 26.69 12.13 -16.88
CA ASP A 385 27.55 11.27 -17.69
C ASP A 385 28.49 10.40 -16.80
N ASP A 386 29.05 10.94 -15.72
CA ASP A 386 29.85 10.19 -14.74
C ASP A 386 28.97 9.13 -14.04
N LEU A 387 27.74 9.49 -13.64
CA LEU A 387 26.79 8.53 -13.06
C LEU A 387 26.47 7.39 -14.05
N ILE A 388 26.19 7.72 -15.30
CA ILE A 388 25.91 6.75 -16.38
C ILE A 388 27.06 5.76 -16.55
N GLU A 389 28.29 6.27 -16.63
CA GLU A 389 29.49 5.47 -16.82
C GLU A 389 29.75 4.57 -15.60
N LYS A 390 29.75 5.15 -14.39
CA LYS A 390 30.11 4.45 -13.16
C LYS A 390 29.05 3.45 -12.70
N CYS A 391 27.77 3.68 -12.99
CA CYS A 391 26.67 2.73 -12.77
C CYS A 391 26.62 1.60 -13.82
N LYS A 392 27.44 1.68 -14.87
CA LYS A 392 27.37 0.77 -16.03
C LYS A 392 25.94 0.66 -16.57
N MET A 393 25.29 1.80 -16.79
CA MET A 393 23.88 1.83 -17.21
C MET A 393 23.67 1.16 -18.57
N SER A 394 22.54 0.45 -18.73
CA SER A 394 22.07 -0.12 -19.99
C SER A 394 21.70 0.98 -21.00
N PRO A 395 21.51 0.65 -22.30
CA PRO A 395 21.05 1.62 -23.29
C PRO A 395 19.78 2.37 -22.87
N ASP A 396 18.76 1.67 -22.39
CA ASP A 396 17.50 2.26 -21.92
C ASP A 396 17.72 3.22 -20.74
N GLU A 397 18.52 2.82 -19.76
CA GLU A 397 18.83 3.65 -18.59
C GLU A 397 19.53 4.95 -18.99
N ARG A 398 20.48 4.86 -19.92
CA ARG A 398 21.16 6.05 -20.45
C ARG A 398 20.19 7.00 -21.13
N LEU A 399 19.29 6.47 -21.97
CA LEU A 399 18.29 7.27 -22.67
C LEU A 399 17.35 7.97 -21.68
N PHE A 400 16.89 7.25 -20.65
CA PHE A 400 16.05 7.81 -19.60
C PHE A 400 16.76 8.93 -18.85
N PHE A 401 17.94 8.67 -18.26
CA PHE A 401 18.61 9.65 -17.42
C PHE A 401 19.14 10.87 -18.18
N LYS A 402 19.47 10.75 -19.48
CA LYS A 402 19.73 11.93 -20.34
C LYS A 402 18.48 12.75 -20.64
N SER A 403 17.31 12.10 -20.72
CA SER A 403 16.04 12.81 -20.84
C SER A 403 15.73 13.57 -19.55
N VAL A 404 15.95 12.94 -18.38
CA VAL A 404 15.84 13.58 -17.07
C VAL A 404 16.78 14.79 -16.95
N GLU A 405 18.05 14.66 -17.38
CA GLU A 405 19.00 15.79 -17.43
C GLU A 405 18.44 16.99 -18.20
N THR A 406 17.88 16.72 -19.38
CA THR A 406 17.33 17.75 -20.27
C THR A 406 16.13 18.45 -19.63
N ILE A 407 15.27 17.69 -18.93
CA ILE A 407 14.12 18.23 -18.18
C ILE A 407 14.60 19.14 -17.05
N ILE A 408 15.61 18.71 -16.29
CA ILE A 408 16.19 19.50 -15.20
C ILE A 408 16.73 20.82 -15.74
N LYS A 409 17.54 20.78 -16.81
CA LYS A 409 18.10 21.99 -17.44
C LYS A 409 17.02 22.97 -17.86
N ARG A 410 15.96 22.47 -18.54
CA ARG A 410 14.81 23.28 -18.94
C ARG A 410 14.11 23.92 -17.73
N ASN A 411 13.88 23.17 -16.66
CA ASN A 411 13.23 23.68 -15.46
C ASN A 411 14.08 24.74 -14.74
N VAL A 412 15.40 24.58 -14.73
CA VAL A 412 16.34 25.57 -14.20
C VAL A 412 16.34 26.85 -15.04
N GLU A 413 16.25 26.74 -16.37
CA GLU A 413 16.12 27.89 -17.27
C GLU A 413 14.80 28.63 -17.07
N LEU A 414 13.68 27.92 -16.90
CA LEU A 414 12.36 28.51 -16.65
C LEU A 414 12.24 29.19 -15.27
N ALA A 415 13.09 28.81 -14.32
CA ALA A 415 13.11 29.39 -12.97
C ALA A 415 13.97 30.66 -12.85
N LYS A 416 14.77 30.99 -13.88
CA LYS A 416 15.55 32.23 -13.97
C LYS A 416 14.74 33.31 -14.65
#